data_AF-A0A955RMN2-F1
#
_entry.id   AF-A0A955RMN2-F1
#
_cell.length_a   1.000
_cell.length_b   1.000
_cell.length_c   1.000
_cell.angle_alpha   90.00
_cell.angle_beta   90.00
_cell.angle_gamma   90.00
#
_symmetry.space_group_name_H-M   'P 1'
#
loop_
_entity.id
_entity.type
_entity.pdbx_description
1 polymer ?
#
loop_
_entity_poly.entity_id
_entity_poly.type
_entity_poly.pdbx_seq_one_letter_code
_entity_poly.pdbx_strand_id
1 'polypeptide(L)'
;GGEVHRDGNTNEQLSAMNVAIQIVPPVKVLDAKGRLQMDLTGSGQAYVLQNGEMISGTWEKTSRTERTRFMDESGEEVSFVRGTTWVEVVPSDRDVTFN
;
A
#
# COMPACT_ATOMS: atom_id res chain seq x y z
N GLY A 1 -0.73 19.62 -1.51
CA GLY A 1 -1.11 18.42 -2.28
C GLY A 1 -1.63 18.86 -3.63
N GLY A 2 -1.51 18.03 -4.66
CA GLY A 2 -1.90 18.37 -6.04
C GLY A 2 -0.73 18.86 -6.92
N GLU A 3 0.49 18.85 -6.39
CA GLU A 3 1.70 19.11 -7.17
C GLU A 3 2.45 17.80 -7.43
N VAL A 4 3.20 17.77 -8.54
CA VAL A 4 4.03 16.62 -8.90
C VAL A 4 5.11 16.41 -7.83
N HIS A 5 5.19 15.21 -7.27
CA HIS A 5 6.27 14.86 -6.37
C HIS A 5 7.57 14.71 -7.17
N ARG A 6 8.58 15.50 -6.82
CA ARG A 6 9.90 15.50 -7.46
C ARG A 6 10.97 15.05 -6.48
N ASP A 7 11.96 14.31 -6.97
CA ASP A 7 13.16 13.99 -6.20
C ASP A 7 13.94 15.30 -5.90
N GLY A 8 14.27 15.54 -4.64
CA GLY A 8 14.94 16.78 -4.22
C GLY A 8 16.39 16.92 -4.68
N ASN A 9 17.03 15.83 -5.08
CA ASN A 9 18.41 15.81 -5.58
C ASN A 9 18.47 15.97 -7.11
N THR A 10 17.51 15.40 -7.83
CA THR A 10 17.53 15.39 -9.31
C THR A 10 16.48 16.29 -9.96
N ASN A 11 15.48 16.73 -9.20
CA ASN A 11 14.30 17.46 -9.68
C ASN A 11 13.43 16.67 -10.69
N GLU A 12 13.69 15.37 -10.85
CA GLU A 12 12.92 14.48 -11.70
C GLU A 12 11.59 14.11 -11.05
N GLN A 13 10.56 13.91 -11.87
CA GLN A 13 9.26 13.46 -11.38
C GLN A 13 9.35 12.01 -10.89
N LEU A 14 8.88 11.77 -9.67
CA LEU A 14 8.78 10.42 -9.15
C LEU A 14 7.71 9.63 -9.92
N SER A 15 8.04 8.37 -10.21
CA SER A 15 7.14 7.41 -10.85
C SER A 15 7.34 6.03 -10.23
N ALA A 16 6.31 5.20 -10.32
CA ALA A 16 6.34 3.82 -9.86
C ALA A 16 5.81 2.91 -10.98
N MET A 17 6.44 1.74 -11.12
CA MET A 17 5.95 0.68 -12.02
C MET A 17 4.80 -0.10 -11.39
N ASN A 18 4.76 -0.12 -10.06
CA ASN A 18 3.74 -0.79 -9.28
C ASN A 18 3.27 0.10 -8.12
N VAL A 19 1.97 0.10 -7.86
CA VAL A 19 1.38 0.71 -6.66
C VAL A 19 0.56 -0.36 -5.96
N ALA A 20 0.95 -0.74 -4.74
CA ALA A 20 0.21 -1.67 -3.91
C ALA A 20 -0.53 -0.90 -2.81
N ILE A 21 -1.84 -1.05 -2.73
CA ILE A 21 -2.69 -0.43 -1.74
C ILE A 21 -3.05 -1.49 -0.70
N GLN A 22 -2.63 -1.26 0.54
CA GLN A 22 -2.80 -2.15 1.67
C GLN A 22 -3.90 -1.61 2.59
N ILE A 23 -5.09 -2.24 2.60
CA ILE A 23 -6.18 -1.81 3.48
C ILE A 23 -6.00 -2.42 4.87
N VAL A 24 -5.82 -1.57 5.88
CA VAL A 24 -5.59 -1.97 7.28
C VAL A 24 -6.77 -1.57 8.18
N PRO A 25 -6.90 -2.17 9.37
CA PRO A 25 -7.92 -1.72 10.34
C PRO A 25 -7.80 -0.23 10.67
N PRO A 26 -8.88 0.40 11.19
CA PRO A 26 -8.86 1.80 11.58
C PRO A 26 -7.72 2.13 12.55
N VAL A 27 -7.17 3.33 12.38
CA VAL A 27 -6.08 3.82 13.22
C VAL A 27 -6.55 4.05 14.66
N LYS A 28 -5.71 3.72 15.63
CA LYS A 28 -6.01 3.94 17.05
C LYS A 28 -5.20 5.12 17.58
N VAL A 29 -5.81 5.98 18.40
CA VAL A 29 -5.08 7.03 19.12
C VAL A 29 -4.39 6.40 20.32
N LEU A 30 -3.07 6.51 20.36
CA LEU A 30 -2.21 5.88 21.36
C LEU A 30 -2.11 6.69 22.66
N ASP A 31 -2.17 8.01 22.57
CA ASP A 31 -2.00 8.89 23.72
C ASP A 31 -2.68 10.25 23.57
N ALA A 32 -2.66 11.03 24.66
CA ALA A 32 -3.20 12.39 24.70
C ALA A 32 -2.52 13.39 23.76
N LYS A 33 -1.39 13.02 23.13
CA LYS A 33 -0.70 13.83 22.11
C LYS A 33 -1.20 13.53 20.69
N GLY A 34 -2.13 12.58 20.54
CA GLY A 34 -2.72 12.23 19.25
C GLY A 34 -1.85 11.33 18.38
N ARG A 35 -0.83 10.64 18.94
CA ARG A 35 -0.03 9.69 18.17
C ARG A 35 -0.92 8.55 17.69
N LEU A 36 -0.81 8.18 16.42
CA LEU A 36 -1.60 7.10 15.83
C LEU A 36 -0.82 5.80 15.82
N GLN A 37 -1.49 4.70 16.16
CA GLN A 37 -1.01 3.33 15.97
C GLN A 37 -1.77 2.68 14.82
N MET A 38 -1.03 2.05 13.91
CA MET A 38 -1.55 1.24 12.82
C MET A 38 -1.13 -0.22 13.03
N ASP A 39 -2.06 -1.15 12.90
CA ASP A 39 -1.77 -2.59 12.95
C ASP A 39 -1.39 -3.08 11.54
N LEU A 40 -0.09 -3.33 11.32
CA LEU A 40 0.49 -3.72 10.03
C LEU A 40 0.81 -5.22 9.90
N THR A 41 0.64 -5.99 10.99
CA THR A 41 0.78 -7.46 11.01
C THR A 41 -0.62 -8.06 11.01
N GLY A 42 -0.85 -9.06 10.16
CA GLY A 42 -2.18 -9.62 9.92
C GLY A 42 -2.44 -9.77 8.43
N SER A 43 -3.70 -9.63 8.03
CA SER A 43 -4.13 -9.66 6.64
C SER A 43 -5.30 -8.71 6.40
N GLY A 44 -5.56 -8.38 5.14
CA GLY A 44 -6.68 -7.52 4.74
C GLY A 44 -6.79 -7.39 3.23
N GLN A 45 -7.78 -6.61 2.77
CA GLN A 45 -7.97 -6.33 1.34
C GLN A 45 -6.75 -5.58 0.78
N ALA A 46 -6.38 -5.90 -0.45
CA ALA A 46 -5.37 -5.16 -1.19
C ALA A 46 -5.77 -4.95 -2.65
N TYR A 47 -5.12 -3.97 -3.26
CA TYR A 47 -5.16 -3.73 -4.70
C TYR A 47 -3.74 -3.50 -5.20
N VAL A 48 -3.36 -4.11 -6.32
CA VAL A 48 -2.07 -3.87 -6.97
C VAL A 48 -2.33 -3.28 -8.35
N LEU A 49 -1.84 -2.07 -8.59
CA LEU A 49 -1.87 -1.41 -9.88
C LEU A 49 -0.51 -1.58 -10.56
N GLN A 50 -0.49 -2.20 -11.72
CA GLN A 50 0.72 -2.40 -12.53
C GLN A 50 0.36 -2.60 -14.00
N ASN A 51 1.21 -2.15 -14.93
CA ASN A 51 0.95 -2.26 -16.39
C ASN A 51 -0.42 -1.73 -16.87
N GLY A 52 -1.04 -0.79 -16.15
CA GLY A 52 -2.37 -0.27 -16.48
C GLY A 52 -3.53 -1.17 -16.05
N GLU A 53 -3.27 -2.25 -15.33
CA GLU A 53 -4.26 -3.16 -14.77
C GLU A 53 -4.34 -3.01 -13.25
N MET A 54 -5.51 -3.31 -12.69
CA MET A 54 -5.74 -3.42 -11.25
C MET A 54 -5.99 -4.88 -10.89
N ILE A 55 -5.18 -5.42 -10.00
CA ILE A 55 -5.32 -6.75 -9.43
C ILE A 55 -5.92 -6.59 -8.04
N SER A 56 -7.16 -7.06 -7.87
CA SER A 56 -7.80 -7.15 -6.55
C SER A 56 -7.30 -8.39 -5.81
N GLY A 57 -7.26 -8.33 -4.48
CA GLY A 57 -6.94 -9.49 -3.66
C GLY A 57 -6.68 -9.14 -2.22
N THR A 58 -5.69 -9.78 -1.60
CA THR A 58 -5.39 -9.60 -0.18
C THR A 58 -3.91 -9.31 0.07
N TRP A 59 -3.60 -8.72 1.21
CA TRP A 59 -2.25 -8.72 1.75
C TRP A 59 -2.18 -9.59 2.98
N GLU A 60 -0.99 -10.11 3.26
CA GLU A 60 -0.70 -10.81 4.50
C GLU A 60 0.73 -10.50 4.99
N LYS A 61 0.89 -10.42 6.30
CA LYS A 61 2.18 -10.24 6.97
C LYS A 61 2.15 -10.99 8.29
N THR A 62 2.95 -12.04 8.39
CA THR A 62 2.91 -12.99 9.52
C THR A 62 3.60 -12.46 10.78
N SER A 63 4.57 -11.56 10.65
CA SER A 63 5.22 -10.90 11.78
C SER A 63 5.81 -9.54 11.39
N ARG A 64 6.24 -8.77 12.39
CA ARG A 64 6.86 -7.45 12.18
C ARG A 64 8.11 -7.48 11.29
N THR A 65 8.87 -8.58 11.33
CA THR A 65 10.12 -8.72 10.55
C THR A 65 9.92 -9.41 9.21
N GLU A 66 8.77 -10.07 9.01
CA GLU A 66 8.46 -10.75 7.75
C GLU A 66 7.99 -9.76 6.69
N ARG A 67 8.17 -10.13 5.42
CA ARG A 67 7.68 -9.29 4.31
C ARG A 67 6.15 -9.32 4.25
N THR A 68 5.57 -8.24 3.75
CA THR A 68 4.16 -8.25 3.34
C THR A 68 4.07 -8.95 1.98
N ARG A 69 3.18 -9.94 1.85
CA ARG A 69 2.85 -10.58 0.57
C ARG A 69 1.51 -10.06 0.08
N PHE A 70 1.39 -9.91 -1.23
CA PHE A 70 0.15 -9.52 -1.90
C PHE A 70 -0.31 -10.71 -2.72
N MET A 71 -1.55 -11.14 -2.50
CA MET A 71 -2.16 -12.30 -3.11
C MET A 71 -3.31 -11.83 -3.99
N ASP A 72 -3.51 -12.44 -5.16
CA ASP A 72 -4.68 -12.19 -5.98
C ASP A 72 -5.93 -12.92 -5.45
N GLU A 73 -7.06 -12.78 -6.15
CA GLU A 73 -8.32 -13.46 -5.79
C GLU A 73 -8.25 -15.00 -5.90
N SER A 74 -7.29 -15.54 -6.65
CA SER A 74 -7.05 -16.98 -6.75
C SER A 74 -6.21 -17.53 -5.60
N GLY A 75 -5.61 -16.64 -4.80
CA GLY A 75 -4.71 -16.98 -3.71
C GLY A 75 -3.26 -17.19 -4.16
N GLU A 76 -2.89 -16.74 -5.36
CA GLU A 76 -1.51 -16.74 -5.84
C GLU A 76 -0.80 -15.43 -5.50
N GLU A 77 0.50 -15.49 -5.20
CA GLU A 77 1.28 -14.29 -4.87
C GLU A 77 1.49 -13.43 -6.12
N VAL A 78 1.06 -12.17 -6.06
CA VAL A 78 1.17 -11.22 -7.16
C VAL A 78 2.64 -10.95 -7.47
N SER A 79 3.03 -11.24 -8.71
CA SER A 79 4.35 -10.89 -9.23
C SER A 79 4.38 -9.42 -9.65
N PHE A 80 5.26 -8.65 -9.02
CA PHE A 80 5.45 -7.24 -9.38
C PHE A 80 6.23 -7.07 -10.67
N VAL A 81 5.84 -6.07 -11.46
CA VAL A 81 6.63 -5.64 -12.62
C VAL A 81 7.98 -5.11 -12.14
N ARG A 82 9.05 -5.39 -12.90
CA ARG A 82 10.39 -4.90 -12.56
C ARG A 82 10.40 -3.37 -12.51
N GLY A 83 10.78 -2.83 -11.36
CA GLY A 83 10.98 -1.39 -11.16
C GLY A 83 10.59 -0.95 -9.75
N THR A 84 10.34 0.34 -9.60
CA THR A 84 9.94 0.93 -8.32
C THR A 84 8.52 0.50 -7.95
N THR A 85 8.34 0.06 -6.70
CA THR A 85 7.03 -0.24 -6.11
C THR A 85 6.73 0.75 -4.99
N TRP A 86 5.56 1.35 -5.03
CA TRP A 86 5.01 2.13 -3.93
C TRP A 86 4.01 1.28 -3.15
N VAL A 87 4.02 1.40 -1.83
CA VAL A 87 3.04 0.74 -0.95
C VAL A 87 2.29 1.81 -0.18
N GLU A 88 1.02 1.97 -0.48
CA GLU A 88 0.09 2.90 0.17
C GLU A 88 -0.71 2.15 1.23
N VAL A 89 -0.47 2.47 2.51
CA VAL A 89 -1.21 1.86 3.62
C VAL A 89 -2.40 2.73 3.98
N VAL A 90 -3.60 2.20 3.78
CA VAL A 90 -4.85 2.97 3.93
C VAL A 90 -5.74 2.33 5.01
N PRO A 91 -6.12 3.08 6.06
CA PRO A 91 -7.12 2.64 7.02
C PRO A 91 -8.48 2.38 6.34
N SER A 92 -9.17 1.34 6.76
CA SER A 92 -10.44 0.89 6.15
C SER A 92 -11.61 1.87 6.36
N ASP A 93 -11.45 2.87 7.23
CA ASP A 93 -12.40 3.97 7.45
C ASP A 93 -12.13 5.18 6.54
N ARG A 94 -11.30 5.01 5.50
CA ARG A 94 -11.02 6.01 4.47
C ARG A 94 -11.34 5.49 3.08
N ASP A 95 -11.83 6.41 2.25
CA ASP A 95 -12.14 6.11 0.86
C ASP A 95 -10.89 6.07 -0.01
N VAL A 96 -10.84 5.09 -0.91
CA VAL A 96 -9.86 4.99 -2.00
C VAL A 96 -10.62 5.11 -3.31
N THR A 97 -10.22 6.05 -4.17
CA THR A 97 -10.83 6.24 -5.49
C THR A 97 -9.82 5.91 -6.58
N PHE A 98 -10.26 5.13 -7.57
CA PHE A 98 -9.51 4.78 -8.77
C PHE A 98 -10.14 5.55 -9.95
N ASN A 99 -9.35 6.34 -10.68
CA ASN A 99 -9.80 7.12 -11.83
C ASN A 99 -9.18 6.59 -13.11
#